data_AF-A0A438GKA9-F1
#
_entry.id   AF-A0A438GKA9-F1
#
_cell.length_a   1.000
_cell.length_b   1.000
_cell.length_c   1.000
_cell.angle_alpha   90.00
_cell.angle_beta   90.00
_cell.angle_gamma   90.00
#
_symmetry.space_group_name_H-M   'P 1'
#
loop_
_entity.id
_entity.type
_entity.pdbx_description
1 polymer ?
#
loop_
_entity_poly.entity_id
_entity_poly.type
_entity_poly.pdbx_seq_one_letter_code
_entity_poly.pdbx_strand_id
1 'polypeptide(L)'
;MKTKTKPLFLKYFFFSLFVSIPILLLFSFQSLRRKTTDPPPGNQPSGDLRIRPGYTSYEAYLQLQLNKTLNPKLRKIWTTRDWDRKINVFAQFFQDLKQKQLLKNESKALCIGARVGQEVEALRRVGVADSVGIDLVPYPPLVLKGDFHNQPFKNDTFDFEFSNVFDHALYPDKFVGEIERTLRPGGSASTRGAVATV
;
A
#
# COMPACT_ATOMS: atom_id res chain seq x y z
N MET A 1 -35.16 59.95 2.23
CA MET A 1 -35.76 58.64 1.86
C MET A 1 -34.66 57.58 1.94
N LYS A 2 -34.57 56.77 3.02
CA LYS A 2 -33.53 55.73 3.18
C LYS A 2 -34.14 54.37 2.85
N THR A 3 -33.69 53.74 1.77
CA THR A 3 -34.12 52.40 1.36
C THR A 3 -33.36 51.34 2.15
N LYS A 4 -34.09 50.47 2.85
CA LYS A 4 -33.56 49.35 3.65
C LYS A 4 -33.41 48.12 2.75
N THR A 5 -32.20 47.86 2.27
CA THR A 5 -31.86 46.65 1.51
C THR A 5 -31.80 45.45 2.44
N LYS A 6 -32.61 44.41 2.17
CA LYS A 6 -32.58 43.14 2.91
C LYS A 6 -31.25 42.41 2.60
N PRO A 7 -30.57 41.81 3.60
CA PRO A 7 -29.26 41.22 3.37
C PRO A 7 -29.44 39.93 2.57
N LEU A 8 -29.06 39.96 1.29
CA LEU A 8 -29.02 38.78 0.40
C LEU A 8 -28.19 37.63 0.99
N PHE A 9 -27.28 37.93 1.90
CA PHE A 9 -26.41 36.98 2.60
C PHE A 9 -27.18 35.86 3.31
N LEU A 10 -28.34 36.17 3.88
CA LEU A 10 -29.11 35.19 4.66
C LEU A 10 -29.72 34.09 3.76
N LYS A 11 -30.05 34.39 2.50
CA LYS A 11 -30.58 33.39 1.55
C LYS A 11 -29.53 32.38 1.12
N TYR A 12 -28.30 32.82 0.87
CA TYR A 12 -27.21 31.92 0.47
C TYR A 12 -26.73 31.04 1.62
N PHE A 13 -26.79 31.57 2.86
CA PHE A 13 -26.45 30.80 4.06
C PHE A 13 -27.40 29.61 4.27
N PHE A 14 -28.71 29.82 4.17
CA PHE A 14 -29.68 28.73 4.31
C PHE A 14 -29.63 27.73 3.14
N PHE A 15 -29.32 28.20 1.92
CA PHE A 15 -29.15 27.33 0.76
C PHE A 15 -27.90 26.42 0.89
N SER A 16 -26.78 26.97 1.39
CA SER A 16 -25.56 26.21 1.67
C SER A 16 -25.79 25.11 2.73
N LEU A 17 -26.55 25.44 3.79
CA LEU A 17 -26.85 24.50 4.86
C LEU A 17 -27.75 23.34 4.38
N PHE A 18 -28.72 23.62 3.50
CA PHE A 18 -29.62 22.60 2.94
C PHE A 18 -28.91 21.60 2.01
N VAL A 19 -27.81 22.00 1.35
CA VAL A 19 -27.05 21.13 0.44
C VAL A 19 -25.97 20.34 1.19
N SER A 20 -25.35 20.91 2.23
CA SER A 20 -24.27 20.27 2.98
C SER A 20 -24.73 19.19 3.96
N ILE A 21 -25.90 19.35 4.59
CA ILE A 21 -26.42 18.38 5.57
C ILE A 21 -26.72 17.00 4.95
N PRO A 22 -27.38 16.87 3.79
CA PRO A 22 -27.61 15.57 3.14
C PRO A 22 -26.29 14.87 2.76
N ILE A 23 -25.27 15.64 2.35
CA ILE A 23 -23.95 15.13 1.97
C ILE A 23 -23.22 14.57 3.21
N LEU A 24 -23.23 15.30 4.32
CA LEU A 24 -22.63 14.84 5.59
C LEU A 24 -23.34 13.61 6.17
N LEU A 25 -24.67 13.53 6.00
CA LEU A 25 -25.44 12.36 6.38
C LEU A 25 -25.11 11.15 5.48
N LEU A 26 -24.95 11.34 4.16
CA LEU A 26 -24.47 10.31 3.23
C LEU A 26 -23.09 9.75 3.64
N PHE A 27 -22.14 10.61 4.04
CA PHE A 27 -20.84 10.17 4.56
C PHE A 27 -20.94 9.43 5.90
N SER A 28 -21.87 9.84 6.78
CA SER A 28 -22.10 9.18 8.06
C SER A 28 -22.77 7.81 7.90
N PHE A 29 -23.69 7.65 6.93
CA PHE A 29 -24.29 6.35 6.59
C PHE A 29 -23.30 5.38 5.92
N GLN A 30 -22.29 5.88 5.21
CA GLN A 30 -21.17 5.05 4.73
C GLN A 30 -20.27 4.58 5.88
N SER A 31 -20.00 5.47 6.85
CA SER A 31 -19.20 5.14 8.04
C SER A 31 -19.86 4.08 8.93
N LEU A 32 -21.20 4.11 9.08
CA LEU A 32 -21.94 3.10 9.85
C LEU A 32 -22.08 1.73 9.16
N ARG A 33 -21.65 1.56 7.90
CA ARG A 33 -21.70 0.27 7.18
C ARG A 33 -20.42 -0.55 7.23
N ARG A 34 -19.34 -0.08 7.86
CA ARG A 34 -18.18 -0.95 8.13
C ARG A 34 -18.44 -1.75 9.40
N LYS A 35 -19.34 -2.73 9.25
CA LYS A 35 -19.51 -3.82 10.21
C LYS A 35 -18.16 -4.54 10.30
N THR A 36 -17.62 -4.57 11.52
CA THR A 36 -16.48 -5.38 11.94
C THR A 36 -16.55 -6.76 11.32
N THR A 37 -15.58 -7.09 10.48
CA THR A 37 -15.23 -8.47 10.19
C THR A 37 -13.94 -8.77 10.90
N ASP A 38 -14.06 -9.59 11.94
CA ASP A 38 -12.99 -10.44 12.43
C ASP A 38 -12.24 -11.11 11.26
N PRO A 39 -10.95 -11.47 11.44
CA PRO A 39 -10.15 -12.03 10.36
C PRO A 39 -10.84 -13.28 9.78
N PRO A 40 -10.89 -13.44 8.44
CA PRO A 40 -11.49 -14.62 7.84
C PRO A 40 -10.67 -15.87 8.21
N PRO A 41 -11.32 -16.96 8.63
CA PRO A 41 -10.65 -18.22 8.82
C PRO A 41 -10.30 -18.81 7.44
N GLY A 42 -9.00 -18.95 7.16
CA GLY A 42 -8.43 -19.95 6.26
C GLY A 42 -8.66 -19.78 4.74
N ASN A 43 -7.58 -19.51 4.02
CA ASN A 43 -7.16 -20.07 2.72
C ASN A 43 -8.17 -20.36 1.58
N GLN A 44 -9.38 -19.80 1.56
CA GLN A 44 -10.29 -19.93 0.43
C GLN A 44 -10.46 -18.55 -0.24
N PRO A 45 -10.14 -18.40 -1.53
CA PRO A 45 -10.49 -17.20 -2.26
C PRO A 45 -12.03 -17.06 -2.24
N SER A 46 -12.53 -15.89 -1.87
CA SER A 46 -13.93 -15.54 -2.09
C SER A 46 -14.26 -15.79 -3.55
N GLY A 47 -15.41 -16.40 -3.85
CA GLY A 47 -15.78 -16.93 -5.17
C GLY A 47 -15.82 -15.92 -6.33
N ASP A 48 -15.40 -14.67 -6.10
CA ASP A 48 -15.35 -13.58 -7.08
C ASP A 48 -13.92 -13.26 -7.55
N LEU A 49 -12.87 -13.82 -6.92
CA LEU A 49 -11.49 -13.57 -7.32
C LEU A 49 -11.10 -14.45 -8.52
N ARG A 50 -11.05 -13.85 -9.72
CA ARG A 50 -10.58 -14.53 -10.93
C ARG A 50 -9.06 -14.70 -10.89
N ILE A 51 -8.60 -15.95 -10.98
CA ILE A 51 -7.18 -16.30 -11.12
C ILE A 51 -6.68 -15.74 -12.46
N ARG A 52 -5.56 -15.01 -12.47
CA ARG A 52 -4.92 -14.60 -13.72
C ARG A 52 -4.66 -15.82 -14.62
N PRO A 53 -4.92 -15.74 -15.94
CA PRO A 53 -4.66 -16.84 -16.87
C PRO A 53 -3.20 -17.30 -16.78
N GLY A 54 -2.98 -18.62 -16.71
CA GLY A 54 -1.65 -19.24 -16.63
C GLY A 54 -1.30 -19.93 -15.31
N TYR A 55 -2.20 -19.93 -14.32
CA TYR A 55 -2.02 -20.66 -13.05
C TYR A 55 -3.19 -21.62 -12.79
N THR A 56 -2.88 -22.84 -12.36
CA THR A 56 -3.86 -23.88 -12.04
C THR A 56 -4.36 -23.83 -10.59
N SER A 57 -3.58 -23.24 -9.69
CA SER A 57 -3.92 -23.06 -8.28
C SER A 57 -3.07 -21.97 -7.61
N TYR A 58 -3.46 -21.56 -6.40
CA TYR A 58 -2.66 -20.65 -5.57
C TYR A 58 -1.29 -21.24 -5.21
N GLU A 59 -1.25 -22.53 -4.89
CA GLU A 59 -0.01 -23.24 -4.57
C GLU A 59 0.95 -23.26 -5.76
N ALA A 60 0.45 -23.53 -6.97
CA ALA A 60 1.26 -23.50 -8.19
C ALA A 60 1.87 -22.12 -8.44
N TYR A 61 1.12 -21.06 -8.15
CA TYR A 61 1.61 -19.69 -8.18
C TYR A 61 2.73 -19.45 -7.14
N LEU A 62 2.50 -19.83 -5.88
CA LEU A 62 3.49 -19.66 -4.81
C LEU A 62 4.79 -20.41 -5.11
N GLN A 63 4.70 -21.66 -5.58
CA GLN A 63 5.86 -22.46 -5.95
C GLN A 63 6.69 -21.80 -7.06
N LEU A 64 6.04 -21.19 -8.07
CA LEU A 64 6.74 -20.43 -9.10
C LEU A 64 7.49 -19.22 -8.51
N GLN A 65 6.84 -18.47 -7.61
CA GLN A 65 7.48 -17.31 -6.97
C GLN A 65 8.64 -17.74 -6.06
N LEU A 66 8.48 -18.83 -5.31
CA LEU A 66 9.54 -19.42 -4.49
C LEU A 66 10.74 -19.85 -5.36
N ASN A 67 10.50 -20.54 -6.47
CA ASN A 67 11.57 -20.95 -7.40
C ASN A 67 12.36 -19.76 -7.95
N LYS A 68 11.68 -18.64 -8.23
CA LYS A 68 12.35 -17.38 -8.63
C LYS A 68 13.18 -16.79 -7.48
N THR A 69 12.65 -16.75 -6.25
CA THR A 69 13.33 -16.13 -5.10
C THR A 69 14.50 -16.97 -4.57
N LEU A 70 14.41 -18.28 -4.67
CA LEU A 70 15.45 -19.22 -4.19
C LEU A 70 16.55 -19.47 -5.22
N ASN A 71 16.41 -19.00 -6.46
CA ASN A 71 17.43 -19.21 -7.49
C ASN A 71 18.79 -18.59 -7.08
N PRO A 72 19.85 -19.40 -6.88
CA PRO A 72 21.12 -18.92 -6.33
C PRO A 72 21.83 -17.93 -7.26
N LYS A 73 21.67 -18.07 -8.59
CA LYS A 73 22.24 -17.14 -9.57
C LYS A 73 21.59 -15.76 -9.45
N LEU A 74 20.27 -15.72 -9.34
CA LEU A 74 19.53 -14.46 -9.18
C LEU A 74 19.86 -13.79 -7.85
N ARG A 75 19.91 -14.55 -6.76
CA ARG A 75 20.32 -14.01 -5.46
C ARG A 75 21.72 -13.41 -5.50
N LYS A 76 22.70 -14.11 -6.09
CA LYS A 76 24.07 -13.58 -6.26
C LYS A 76 24.09 -12.28 -7.05
N ILE A 77 23.31 -12.18 -8.12
CA ILE A 77 23.20 -10.93 -8.91
C ILE A 77 22.63 -9.81 -8.03
N TRP A 78 21.52 -10.08 -7.33
CA TRP A 78 20.86 -9.08 -6.49
C TRP A 78 21.76 -8.59 -5.35
N THR A 79 22.57 -9.45 -4.75
CA THR A 79 23.43 -9.11 -3.60
C THR A 79 24.84 -8.64 -3.96
N THR A 80 25.18 -8.48 -5.25
CA THR A 80 26.53 -8.04 -5.66
C THR A 80 26.46 -6.78 -6.51
N ARG A 81 26.69 -6.88 -7.82
CA ARG A 81 26.83 -5.74 -8.72
C ARG A 81 25.56 -4.90 -8.86
N ASP A 82 24.39 -5.54 -8.81
CA ASP A 82 23.11 -4.84 -8.93
C ASP A 82 22.60 -4.25 -7.61
N TRP A 83 23.28 -4.51 -6.49
CA TRP A 83 22.84 -4.06 -5.17
C TRP A 83 22.84 -2.53 -5.07
N ASP A 84 24.00 -1.91 -5.11
CA ASP A 84 24.11 -0.45 -4.94
C ASP A 84 23.44 0.31 -6.09
N ARG A 85 23.54 -0.20 -7.33
CA ARG A 85 22.89 0.42 -8.48
C ARG A 85 21.37 0.52 -8.29
N LYS A 86 20.72 -0.57 -7.87
CA LYS A 86 19.28 -0.56 -7.66
C LYS A 86 18.88 0.26 -6.44
N ILE A 87 19.66 0.19 -5.37
CA ILE A 87 19.42 1.02 -4.18
C ILE A 87 19.45 2.50 -4.56
N ASN A 88 20.42 2.95 -5.35
CA ASN A 88 20.50 4.35 -5.77
C ASN A 88 19.26 4.77 -6.58
N VAL A 89 18.76 3.91 -7.46
CA VAL A 89 17.53 4.16 -8.23
C VAL A 89 16.31 4.27 -7.32
N PHE A 90 16.17 3.37 -6.34
CA PHE A 90 15.07 3.44 -5.37
C PHE A 90 15.22 4.64 -4.43
N ALA A 91 16.43 4.99 -4.01
CA ALA A 91 16.69 6.12 -3.13
C ALA A 91 16.28 7.43 -3.82
N GLN A 92 16.63 7.61 -5.10
CA GLN A 92 16.17 8.78 -5.87
C GLN A 92 14.63 8.84 -5.92
N PHE A 93 13.99 7.71 -6.24
CA PHE A 93 12.53 7.63 -6.25
C PHE A 93 11.90 8.00 -4.90
N PHE A 94 12.42 7.49 -3.79
CA PHE A 94 11.91 7.81 -2.46
C PHE A 94 12.20 9.26 -2.05
N GLN A 95 13.33 9.85 -2.47
CA GLN A 95 13.58 11.28 -2.27
C GLN A 95 12.53 12.15 -2.97
N ASP A 96 12.12 11.78 -4.19
CA ASP A 96 11.07 12.51 -4.90
C ASP A 96 9.73 12.43 -4.16
N LEU A 97 9.40 11.28 -3.57
CA LEU A 97 8.20 11.14 -2.73
C LEU A 97 8.28 11.98 -1.46
N LYS A 98 9.47 12.09 -0.85
CA LYS A 98 9.68 12.98 0.30
C LYS A 98 9.49 14.45 -0.05
N GLN A 99 10.01 14.90 -1.19
CA GLN A 99 9.81 16.26 -1.67
C GLN A 99 8.32 16.58 -1.90
N LYS A 100 7.55 15.58 -2.35
CA LYS A 100 6.09 15.66 -2.53
C LYS A 100 5.29 15.49 -1.24
N GLN A 101 5.95 15.36 -0.08
CA GLN A 101 5.32 15.14 1.23
C GLN A 101 4.49 13.85 1.33
N LEU A 102 4.75 12.88 0.44
CA LEU A 102 4.12 11.55 0.45
C LEU A 102 4.88 10.54 1.32
N LEU A 103 6.11 10.89 1.72
CA LEU A 103 6.99 10.08 2.56
C LEU A 103 7.72 11.01 3.54
N LYS A 104 7.84 10.61 4.80
CA LYS A 104 8.51 11.41 5.85
C LYS A 104 9.57 10.55 6.54
N ASN A 105 10.53 11.17 7.22
CA ASN A 105 11.57 10.43 7.94
C ASN A 105 10.98 9.57 9.06
N GLU A 106 9.90 10.06 9.68
CA GLU A 106 9.18 9.45 10.79
C GLU A 106 8.20 8.37 10.32
N SER A 107 8.01 8.20 9.00
CA SER A 107 7.10 7.20 8.46
C SER A 107 7.57 5.80 8.81
N LYS A 108 6.63 4.98 9.30
CA LYS A 108 6.79 3.53 9.32
C LYS A 108 6.46 2.95 7.96
N ALA A 109 7.42 2.32 7.31
CA ALA A 109 7.34 1.93 5.90
C ALA A 109 7.45 0.43 5.66
N LEU A 110 6.62 -0.08 4.73
CA LEU A 110 6.66 -1.47 4.26
C LEU A 110 7.06 -1.56 2.79
N CYS A 111 7.98 -2.46 2.46
CA CYS A 111 8.26 -2.89 1.08
C CYS A 111 7.68 -4.29 0.83
N ILE A 112 6.78 -4.40 -0.14
CA ILE A 112 6.07 -5.65 -0.47
C ILE A 112 6.75 -6.35 -1.64
N GLY A 113 7.09 -7.63 -1.46
CA GLY A 113 7.86 -8.40 -2.44
C GLY A 113 9.32 -7.96 -2.50
N ALA A 114 9.89 -7.63 -1.34
CA ALA A 114 11.18 -6.96 -1.20
C ALA A 114 12.39 -7.87 -1.51
N ARG A 115 12.20 -9.17 -1.75
CA ARG A 115 13.27 -10.14 -2.02
C ARG A 115 14.38 -10.11 -0.96
N VAL A 116 15.51 -9.47 -1.31
CA VAL A 116 16.70 -9.32 -0.47
C VAL A 116 16.79 -7.96 0.21
N GLY A 117 15.81 -7.07 0.01
CA GLY A 117 15.65 -5.83 0.79
C GLY A 117 16.27 -4.58 0.17
N GLN A 118 16.41 -4.51 -1.15
CA GLN A 118 17.03 -3.35 -1.83
C GLN A 118 16.19 -2.07 -1.63
N GLU A 119 14.88 -2.20 -1.69
CA GLU A 119 13.92 -1.12 -1.45
C GLU A 119 13.97 -0.65 0.01
N VAL A 120 14.08 -1.58 0.95
CA VAL A 120 14.17 -1.29 2.40
C VAL A 120 15.44 -0.53 2.71
N GLU A 121 16.58 -0.99 2.18
CA GLU A 121 17.87 -0.33 2.33
C GLU A 121 17.83 1.08 1.73
N ALA A 122 17.19 1.26 0.57
CA ALA A 122 17.03 2.57 -0.05
C ALA A 122 16.19 3.53 0.82
N LEU A 123 15.07 3.07 1.39
CA LEU A 123 14.26 3.88 2.33
C LEU A 123 15.08 4.34 3.54
N ARG A 124 15.86 3.43 4.13
CA ARG A 124 16.73 3.75 5.26
C ARG A 124 17.80 4.78 4.89
N ARG A 125 18.43 4.64 3.72
CA ARG A 125 19.42 5.61 3.21
C ARG A 125 18.86 7.01 2.99
N VAL A 126 17.56 7.13 2.67
CA VAL A 126 16.90 8.44 2.52
C VAL A 126 16.34 8.98 3.84
N GLY A 127 16.58 8.30 4.96
CA GLY A 127 16.24 8.78 6.31
C GLY A 127 14.96 8.18 6.91
N VAL A 128 14.32 7.21 6.25
CA VAL A 128 13.13 6.51 6.77
C VAL A 128 13.57 5.26 7.51
N ALA A 129 13.95 5.44 8.78
CA ALA A 129 14.64 4.40 9.56
C ALA A 129 13.73 3.20 9.89
N ASP A 130 12.44 3.44 10.19
CA ASP A 130 11.45 2.40 10.51
C ASP A 130 10.88 1.76 9.23
N SER A 131 11.79 1.15 8.46
CA SER A 131 11.46 0.47 7.21
C SER A 131 11.73 -1.03 7.30
N VAL A 132 10.77 -1.83 6.82
CA VAL A 132 10.87 -3.29 6.75
C VAL A 132 10.30 -3.80 5.42
N GLY A 133 10.77 -4.96 4.96
CA GLY A 133 10.23 -5.64 3.79
C GLY A 133 9.53 -6.95 4.14
N ILE A 134 8.66 -7.43 3.24
CA ILE A 134 8.16 -8.80 3.25
C ILE A 134 8.42 -9.50 1.92
N ASP A 135 8.70 -10.80 1.99
CA ASP A 135 8.74 -11.71 0.86
C ASP A 135 8.44 -13.14 1.34
N LEU A 136 8.10 -14.05 0.42
CA LEU A 136 7.87 -15.46 0.75
C LEU A 136 9.12 -16.11 1.35
N VAL A 137 10.30 -15.65 0.90
CA VAL A 137 11.60 -16.05 1.46
C VAL A 137 12.19 -14.89 2.25
N PRO A 138 12.35 -15.01 3.58
CA PRO A 138 12.90 -13.93 4.39
C PRO A 138 14.37 -13.64 4.05
N TYR A 139 14.79 -12.42 4.34
CA TYR A 139 16.19 -11.98 4.29
C TYR A 139 16.47 -11.02 5.45
N PRO A 140 16.67 -11.53 6.67
CA PRO A 140 16.91 -10.71 7.84
C PRO A 140 18.23 -9.91 7.72
N PRO A 141 18.31 -8.70 8.32
CA PRO A 141 17.27 -8.05 9.14
C PRO A 141 16.27 -7.22 8.31
N LEU A 142 16.42 -7.17 6.98
CA LEU A 142 15.65 -6.25 6.13
C LEU A 142 14.27 -6.78 5.77
N VAL A 143 14.15 -8.09 5.55
CA VAL A 143 12.95 -8.72 4.98
C VAL A 143 12.46 -9.83 5.88
N LEU A 144 11.21 -9.70 6.32
CA LEU A 144 10.45 -10.70 7.07
C LEU A 144 9.77 -11.67 6.11
N LYS A 145 9.42 -12.86 6.62
CA LYS A 145 8.61 -13.82 5.87
C LYS A 145 7.17 -13.31 5.81
N GLY A 146 6.60 -13.20 4.62
CA GLY A 146 5.21 -12.79 4.43
C GLY A 146 4.69 -13.10 3.03
N ASP A 147 3.38 -13.30 2.94
CA ASP A 147 2.65 -13.42 1.69
C ASP A 147 1.92 -12.11 1.44
N PHE A 148 2.09 -11.47 0.30
CA PHE A 148 1.46 -10.19 0.04
C PHE A 148 -0.04 -10.27 -0.19
N HIS A 149 -0.59 -11.46 -0.44
CA HIS A 149 -2.04 -11.67 -0.45
C HIS A 149 -2.60 -11.93 0.96
N ASN A 150 -1.75 -12.00 1.99
CA ASN A 150 -2.11 -12.16 3.39
C ASN A 150 -0.95 -11.68 4.28
N GLN A 151 -0.80 -10.36 4.35
CA GLN A 151 0.33 -9.72 5.00
C GLN A 151 0.32 -9.99 6.51
N PRO A 152 1.47 -10.31 7.12
CA PRO A 152 1.57 -10.70 8.52
C PRO A 152 1.54 -9.50 9.49
N PHE A 153 0.76 -8.47 9.18
CA PHE A 153 0.67 -7.24 9.95
C PHE A 153 -0.78 -6.94 10.34
N LYS A 154 -0.93 -6.20 11.44
CA LYS A 154 -2.23 -5.71 11.89
C LYS A 154 -2.72 -4.58 10.99
N ASN A 155 -4.00 -4.25 11.11
CA ASN A 155 -4.55 -3.10 10.41
C ASN A 155 -3.86 -1.79 10.86
N ASP A 156 -3.88 -0.76 10.02
CA ASP A 156 -3.41 0.59 10.36
C ASP A 156 -1.98 0.61 10.96
N THR A 157 -1.09 -0.20 10.39
CA THR A 157 0.28 -0.37 10.90
C THR A 157 1.27 0.61 10.26
N PHE A 158 1.17 0.85 8.95
CA PHE A 158 2.18 1.59 8.19
C PHE A 158 1.67 2.96 7.75
N ASP A 159 2.57 3.93 7.68
CA ASP A 159 2.30 5.26 7.12
C ASP A 159 2.60 5.31 5.61
N PHE A 160 3.46 4.41 5.13
CA PHE A 160 3.83 4.28 3.72
C PHE A 160 4.04 2.83 3.30
N GLU A 161 3.53 2.45 2.13
CA GLU A 161 3.79 1.13 1.53
C GLU A 161 4.30 1.25 0.09
N PHE A 162 5.32 0.46 -0.25
CA PHE A 162 5.88 0.39 -1.58
C PHE A 162 5.84 -1.02 -2.15
N SER A 163 5.49 -1.16 -3.43
CA SER A 163 5.63 -2.43 -4.15
C SER A 163 6.14 -2.26 -5.58
N ASN A 164 6.95 -3.22 -6.01
CA ASN A 164 7.38 -3.37 -7.39
C ASN A 164 6.90 -4.70 -8.01
N VAL A 165 5.88 -5.33 -7.41
CA VAL A 165 5.39 -6.66 -7.82
C VAL A 165 3.88 -6.71 -8.07
N PHE A 166 3.20 -5.56 -8.03
CA PHE A 166 1.74 -5.49 -8.23
C PHE A 166 1.30 -6.10 -9.56
N ASP A 167 2.05 -5.85 -10.63
CA ASP A 167 1.82 -6.41 -11.97
C ASP A 167 1.96 -7.94 -12.03
N HIS A 168 2.54 -8.55 -11.00
CA HIS A 168 2.71 -9.98 -10.83
C HIS A 168 1.78 -10.61 -9.78
N ALA A 169 0.90 -9.82 -9.14
CA ALA A 169 -0.06 -10.33 -8.18
C ALA A 169 -1.07 -11.27 -8.86
N LEU A 170 -1.30 -12.43 -8.26
CA LEU A 170 -2.29 -13.39 -8.77
C LEU A 170 -3.71 -12.84 -8.61
N TYR A 171 -3.96 -12.20 -7.47
CA TYR A 171 -5.21 -11.55 -7.11
C TYR A 171 -4.95 -10.07 -6.82
N PRO A 172 -4.96 -9.19 -7.84
CA PRO A 172 -4.71 -7.75 -7.66
C PRO A 172 -5.64 -7.09 -6.64
N ASP A 173 -6.92 -7.45 -6.62
CA ASP A 173 -7.88 -6.87 -5.68
C ASP A 173 -7.56 -7.24 -4.23
N LYS A 174 -7.13 -8.49 -4.01
CA LYS A 174 -6.69 -8.94 -2.68
C LYS A 174 -5.37 -8.27 -2.27
N PHE A 175 -4.47 -8.05 -3.22
CA PHE A 175 -3.23 -7.33 -2.99
C PHE A 175 -3.48 -5.89 -2.56
N VAL A 176 -4.37 -5.17 -3.26
CA VAL A 176 -4.76 -3.79 -2.91
C VAL A 176 -5.52 -3.77 -1.59
N GLY A 177 -6.44 -4.72 -1.37
CA GLY A 177 -7.18 -4.82 -0.11
C GLY A 177 -6.27 -5.04 1.10
N GLU A 178 -5.16 -5.77 0.95
CA GLU A 178 -4.17 -5.90 2.01
C GLU A 178 -3.41 -4.59 2.26
N ILE A 179 -3.02 -3.85 1.21
CA ILE A 179 -2.41 -2.51 1.35
C ILE A 179 -3.36 -1.55 2.07
N GLU A 180 -4.63 -1.49 1.66
CA GLU A 180 -5.64 -0.65 2.29
C GLU A 180 -5.88 -1.03 3.75
N ARG A 181 -5.77 -2.32 4.09
CA ARG A 181 -5.93 -2.82 5.45
C ARG A 181 -4.76 -2.41 6.34
N THR A 182 -3.52 -2.54 5.85
CA THR A 182 -2.31 -2.33 6.66
C THR A 182 -1.84 -0.87 6.67
N LEU A 183 -2.24 -0.05 5.71
CA LEU A 183 -2.04 1.39 5.74
C LEU A 183 -2.93 2.07 6.78
N ARG A 184 -2.36 3.05 7.47
CA ARG A 184 -3.11 3.97 8.33
C ARG A 184 -3.96 4.94 7.50
N PRO A 185 -5.05 5.49 8.07
CA PRO A 185 -5.79 6.58 7.44
C PRO A 185 -4.87 7.76 7.11
N GLY A 186 -4.89 8.23 5.86
CA GLY A 186 -4.00 9.28 5.36
C GLY A 186 -2.57 8.81 5.04
N GLY A 187 -2.30 7.51 5.14
CA GLY A 187 -1.10 6.88 4.64
C GLY A 187 -1.06 6.87 3.11
N SER A 188 0.12 6.61 2.54
CA SER A 188 0.32 6.63 1.08
C SER A 188 0.88 5.31 0.58
N ALA A 189 0.37 4.82 -0.56
CA ALA A 189 0.90 3.67 -1.27
C ALA A 189 1.60 4.11 -2.56
N SER A 190 2.66 3.40 -2.93
CA SER A 190 3.30 3.62 -4.21
C SER A 190 3.69 2.31 -4.87
N THR A 191 3.45 2.22 -6.17
CA THR A 191 3.97 1.14 -7.00
C THR A 191 4.85 1.71 -8.09
N ARG A 192 5.90 0.99 -8.49
CA ARG A 192 6.68 1.40 -9.66
C ARG A 192 5.81 1.20 -10.91
N GLY A 193 5.17 2.29 -11.36
CA GLY A 193 4.18 2.28 -12.45
C GLY A 193 2.87 3.03 -12.12
N ALA A 194 2.56 3.30 -10.85
CA ALA A 194 1.42 4.11 -10.40
C ALA A 194 1.55 4.52 -8.91
N VAL A 195 1.13 5.73 -8.54
CA VAL A 195 1.05 6.18 -7.13
C VAL A 195 -0.42 6.27 -6.72
N ALA A 196 -0.79 5.74 -5.55
CA ALA A 196 -2.16 5.78 -5.03
C ALA A 196 -2.18 6.32 -3.58
N THR A 197 -3.00 7.33 -3.32
CA THR A 197 -3.24 7.87 -1.98
C THR A 197 -4.59 7.36 -1.49
N VAL A 198 -4.64 6.82 -0.27
CA VAL A 198 -5.88 6.30 0.34
C VAL A 198 -6.50 7.36 1.24
#